data_AF-X1VN91-F1
#
_entry.id   AF-X1VN91-F1
#
_cell.length_a   1.000
_cell.length_b   1.000
_cell.length_c   1.000
_cell.angle_alpha   90.00
_cell.angle_beta   90.00
_cell.angle_gamma   90.00
#
_symmetry.space_group_name_H-M   'P 1'
#
loop_
_entity.id
_entity.type
_entity.pdbx_description
1 polymer ?
#
loop_
_entity_poly.entity_id
_entity_poly.type
_entity_poly.pdbx_seq_one_letter_code
_entity_poly.pdbx_strand_id
1 'polypeptide(L)'
;IALRCGVKEVRYPFRNEDCVLCGRCVRVCTEVWQARAIGFVGRGNDRHVDYPFGIRPDFCKQCGSCIQLCPMTITPCDGPMKPGEERLCGKCESQLMIADEIVGSCVWCKLGEGFACGRYA
;
A
#
# COMPACT_ATOMS: atom_id res chain seq x y z
N ILE A 1 -7.82 9.89 1.56
CA ILE A 1 -8.63 10.12 0.33
C ILE A 1 -9.96 9.37 0.41
N ALA A 2 -9.98 8.04 0.62
CA ALA A 2 -11.22 7.24 0.67
C ALA A 2 -12.31 7.80 1.59
N LEU A 3 -11.97 8.13 2.84
CA LEU A 3 -12.97 8.65 3.78
C LEU A 3 -13.53 10.02 3.37
N ARG A 4 -12.73 10.90 2.75
CA ARG A 4 -13.22 12.19 2.21
C ARG A 4 -14.26 11.99 1.11
N CYS A 5 -14.25 10.83 0.44
CA CYS A 5 -15.26 10.43 -0.54
C CYS A 5 -16.47 9.73 0.11
N GLY A 6 -16.60 9.73 1.45
CA GLY A 6 -17.71 9.12 2.18
C GLY A 6 -17.57 7.60 2.43
N VAL A 7 -16.40 7.01 2.12
CA VAL A 7 -16.18 5.57 2.32
C VAL A 7 -15.92 5.27 3.80
N LYS A 8 -16.95 4.79 4.50
CA LYS A 8 -16.89 4.40 5.93
C LYS A 8 -16.89 2.89 6.17
N GLU A 9 -17.24 2.12 5.15
CA GLU A 9 -17.32 0.66 5.21
C GLU A 9 -16.75 0.02 3.95
N VAL A 10 -16.34 -1.23 4.07
CA VAL A 10 -15.80 -2.04 2.98
C VAL A 10 -16.60 -3.33 2.86
N ARG A 11 -16.88 -3.75 1.62
CA ARG A 11 -17.60 -5.00 1.33
C ARG A 11 -16.79 -6.23 1.70
N TYR A 12 -15.49 -6.19 1.47
CA TYR A 12 -14.56 -7.28 1.74
C TYR A 12 -13.61 -6.88 2.87
N PRO A 13 -13.29 -7.80 3.79
CA PRO A 13 -12.26 -7.54 4.79
C PRO A 13 -10.91 -7.33 4.10
N PHE A 14 -10.02 -6.58 4.74
CA PHE A 14 -8.65 -6.50 4.27
C PHE A 14 -8.00 -7.87 4.41
N ARG A 15 -7.77 -8.52 3.27
CA ARG A 15 -6.86 -9.64 3.18
C ARG A 15 -5.49 -9.00 3.28
N ASN A 16 -4.88 -9.02 4.47
CA ASN A 16 -3.52 -8.53 4.71
C ASN A 16 -2.52 -9.44 3.97
N GLU A 17 -2.60 -9.45 2.65
CA GLU A 17 -1.74 -10.24 1.78
C GLU A 17 -0.41 -9.51 1.62
N ASP A 18 0.70 -10.20 1.85
CA ASP A 18 2.03 -9.60 1.83
C ASP A 18 2.45 -9.07 0.44
N CYS A 19 1.73 -9.47 -0.63
CA CYS A 19 2.09 -9.14 -2.00
C CYS A 19 0.87 -8.84 -2.89
N VAL A 20 0.82 -7.62 -3.43
CA VAL A 20 -0.18 -7.22 -4.46
C VAL A 20 0.27 -7.52 -5.89
N LEU A 21 1.28 -8.37 -6.08
CA LEU A 21 1.80 -8.79 -7.39
C LEU A 21 2.20 -7.64 -8.34
N CYS A 22 2.62 -6.49 -7.79
CA CYS A 22 3.01 -5.31 -8.59
C CYS A 22 4.23 -5.53 -9.50
N GLY A 23 5.06 -6.53 -9.22
CA GLY A 23 6.23 -6.89 -10.03
C GLY A 23 7.45 -5.98 -9.90
N ARG A 24 7.43 -4.97 -9.01
CA ARG A 24 8.59 -4.07 -8.79
C ARG A 24 9.85 -4.82 -8.37
N CYS A 25 9.70 -5.82 -7.49
CA CYS A 25 10.79 -6.68 -7.03
C CYS A 25 11.41 -7.51 -8.16
N VAL A 26 10.58 -8.12 -9.01
CA VAL A 26 11.03 -8.91 -10.17
C VAL A 26 11.72 -8.02 -11.20
N ARG A 27 11.15 -6.82 -11.45
CA ARG A 27 11.71 -5.85 -12.38
C ARG A 27 13.10 -5.37 -11.93
N VAL A 28 13.26 -4.92 -10.69
CA VAL A 28 14.58 -4.46 -10.20
C VAL A 28 15.61 -5.57 -10.20
N CYS A 29 15.22 -6.81 -9.88
CA CYS A 29 16.13 -7.95 -9.89
C CYS A 29 16.63 -8.29 -11.30
N THR A 30 15.79 -8.05 -12.32
CA THR A 30 16.08 -8.36 -13.72
C THR A 30 16.78 -7.22 -14.44
N GLU A 31 16.31 -5.99 -14.28
CA GLU A 31 16.75 -4.83 -15.06
C GLU A 31 17.94 -4.13 -14.41
N VAL A 32 17.90 -3.88 -13.10
CA VAL A 32 18.96 -3.12 -12.39
C VAL A 32 20.10 -4.04 -11.99
N TRP A 33 19.77 -5.13 -11.30
CA TRP A 33 20.79 -6.03 -10.76
C TRP A 33 21.22 -7.12 -11.74
N GLN A 34 20.43 -7.36 -12.80
CA GLN A 34 20.65 -8.42 -13.78
C GLN A 34 20.88 -9.82 -13.18
N ALA A 35 20.39 -10.03 -11.94
CA ALA A 35 20.54 -11.29 -11.24
C ALA A 35 19.47 -12.29 -11.67
N ARG A 36 18.24 -11.83 -11.97
CA ARG A 36 17.11 -12.71 -12.33
C ARG A 36 16.81 -13.79 -11.28
N ALA A 37 17.05 -13.48 -10.01
CA ALA A 37 16.96 -14.41 -8.89
C ALA A 37 15.54 -14.68 -8.39
N ILE A 38 14.59 -13.79 -8.68
CA ILE A 38 13.19 -13.95 -8.29
C ILE A 38 12.28 -13.74 -9.50
N GLY A 39 11.13 -14.39 -9.50
CA GLY A 39 10.15 -14.32 -10.57
C GLY A 39 8.73 -14.55 -10.08
N PHE A 40 7.77 -14.53 -11.00
CA PHE A 40 6.41 -14.95 -10.72
C PHE A 40 6.28 -16.46 -10.93
N VAL A 41 5.81 -17.15 -9.90
CA VAL A 41 5.52 -18.59 -9.91
C VAL A 41 4.01 -18.79 -9.80
N GLY A 42 3.48 -19.83 -10.44
CA GLY A 42 2.05 -20.13 -10.44
C GLY A 42 1.24 -19.27 -11.44
N ARG A 43 -0.09 -19.41 -11.36
CA ARG A 43 -1.08 -18.71 -12.22
C ARG A 43 -2.35 -18.43 -11.42
N GLY A 44 -3.12 -17.43 -11.87
CA GLY A 44 -4.38 -17.07 -11.23
C GLY A 44 -4.19 -16.64 -9.77
N ASN A 45 -5.02 -17.18 -8.88
CA ASN A 45 -5.00 -16.89 -7.45
C ASN A 45 -3.76 -17.47 -6.74
N ASP A 46 -3.15 -18.52 -7.29
CA ASP A 46 -1.95 -19.15 -6.71
C ASP A 46 -0.66 -18.47 -7.18
N ARG A 47 -0.78 -17.37 -7.93
CA ARG A 47 0.38 -16.63 -8.43
C ARG A 47 1.05 -15.89 -7.29
N HIS A 48 2.34 -16.12 -7.09
CA HIS A 48 3.14 -15.48 -6.05
C HIS A 48 4.54 -15.16 -6.57
N VAL A 49 5.30 -14.36 -5.80
CA VAL A 49 6.71 -14.08 -6.09
C VAL A 49 7.56 -15.06 -5.29
N ASP A 50 8.44 -15.77 -5.97
CA ASP A 50 9.36 -16.71 -5.32
C ASP A 50 10.68 -16.84 -6.11
N TYR A 51 11.63 -17.54 -5.52
CA TYR A 51 12.84 -18.01 -6.18
C TYR A 51 12.56 -19.19 -7.12
N PRO A 52 13.43 -19.43 -8.12
CA PRO A 52 13.41 -20.68 -8.89
C PRO A 52 13.43 -21.89 -7.94
N PHE A 53 12.43 -22.75 -8.05
CA PHE A 53 12.27 -23.94 -7.20
C PHE A 53 12.14 -23.66 -5.69
N GLY A 54 11.77 -22.43 -5.30
CA GLY A 54 11.63 -22.05 -3.88
C GLY A 54 12.94 -21.97 -3.09
N ILE A 55 14.09 -22.07 -3.77
CA ILE A 55 15.42 -22.03 -3.14
C ILE A 55 16.14 -20.80 -3.64
N ARG A 56 16.70 -20.01 -2.72
CA ARG A 56 17.50 -18.84 -3.06
C ARG A 56 18.71 -19.30 -3.90
N PRO A 57 18.86 -18.82 -5.15
CA PRO A 57 19.97 -19.23 -5.99
C PRO A 57 21.27 -18.51 -5.59
N ASP A 58 22.41 -19.13 -5.88
CA ASP A 58 23.74 -18.59 -5.57
C ASP A 58 24.06 -17.27 -6.30
N PHE A 59 23.44 -17.05 -7.46
CA PHE A 59 23.59 -15.81 -8.23
C PHE A 59 22.76 -14.64 -7.65
N CYS A 60 21.99 -14.85 -6.57
CA CYS A 60 21.33 -13.78 -5.86
C CYS A 60 22.35 -12.88 -5.14
N LYS A 61 22.42 -11.61 -5.54
CA LYS A 61 23.37 -10.62 -4.98
C LYS A 61 23.08 -10.20 -3.53
N GLN A 62 22.00 -10.68 -2.92
CA GLN A 62 21.57 -10.33 -1.54
C GLN A 62 21.48 -8.81 -1.27
N CYS A 63 21.13 -8.02 -2.28
CA CYS A 63 21.08 -6.55 -2.20
C CYS A 63 19.89 -5.99 -1.40
N GLY A 64 18.88 -6.80 -1.08
CA GLY A 64 17.68 -6.37 -0.35
C GLY A 64 16.73 -5.43 -1.12
N SER A 65 17.04 -5.03 -2.36
CA SER A 65 16.23 -4.07 -3.13
C SER A 65 14.81 -4.55 -3.40
N CYS A 66 14.58 -5.86 -3.46
CA CYS A 66 13.24 -6.44 -3.61
C CYS A 66 12.31 -6.10 -2.44
N ILE A 67 12.85 -5.93 -1.22
CA ILE A 67 12.10 -5.56 -0.02
C ILE A 67 11.91 -4.05 0.04
N GLN A 68 13.00 -3.29 -0.19
CA GLN A 68 12.99 -1.83 -0.09
C GLN A 68 11.99 -1.16 -1.06
N LEU A 69 11.78 -1.76 -2.23
CA LEU A 69 10.84 -1.25 -3.23
C LEU A 69 9.42 -1.85 -3.10
N CYS A 70 9.17 -2.74 -2.14
CA CYS A 70 7.86 -3.35 -2.00
C CYS A 70 6.86 -2.33 -1.45
N PRO A 71 5.73 -2.05 -2.17
CA PRO A 71 4.73 -1.10 -1.68
C PRO A 71 3.93 -1.63 -0.48
N MET A 72 3.92 -2.96 -0.27
CA MET A 72 3.22 -3.59 0.88
C MET A 72 3.99 -3.47 2.19
N THR A 73 5.13 -2.78 2.21
CA THR A 73 5.79 -2.37 3.46
C THR A 73 5.00 -1.32 4.24
N ILE A 74 4.00 -0.70 3.59
CA ILE A 74 3.10 0.29 4.18
C ILE A 74 1.74 -0.38 4.42
N THR A 75 1.34 -0.46 5.68
CA THR A 75 0.01 -0.93 6.06
C THR A 75 -1.07 0.05 5.58
N PRO A 76 -2.15 -0.42 4.92
CA PRO A 76 -3.25 0.45 4.48
C PRO A 76 -3.93 1.21 5.64
N CYS A 77 -3.94 0.63 6.85
CA CYS A 77 -4.42 1.28 8.06
C CYS A 77 -3.58 0.81 9.25
N ASP A 78 -3.12 1.74 10.09
CA ASP A 78 -2.21 1.44 11.20
C ASP A 78 -2.92 1.07 12.51
N GLY A 79 -4.25 1.07 12.54
CA GLY A 79 -4.97 0.79 13.78
C GLY A 79 -5.09 -0.72 14.06
N PRO A 80 -5.37 -1.08 15.32
CA PRO A 80 -5.49 -2.48 15.73
C PRO A 80 -6.65 -3.14 14.99
N MET A 81 -6.34 -4.18 14.23
CA MET A 81 -7.34 -5.00 13.52
C MET A 81 -7.49 -6.35 14.22
N LYS A 82 -8.73 -6.82 14.36
CA LYS A 82 -8.98 -8.21 14.80
C LYS A 82 -8.83 -9.13 13.59
N PRO A 83 -8.11 -10.26 13.70
CA PRO A 83 -8.01 -11.24 12.62
C PRO A 83 -9.40 -11.68 12.13
N GLY A 84 -9.68 -11.56 10.83
CA GLY A 84 -10.98 -11.90 10.23
C GLY A 84 -12.05 -10.80 10.25
N GLU A 85 -11.85 -9.74 11.03
CA GLU A 85 -12.68 -8.52 11.02
C GLU A 85 -11.84 -7.29 10.64
N GLU A 86 -10.80 -7.49 9.83
CA GLU A 86 -9.93 -6.41 9.37
C GLU A 86 -10.71 -5.43 8.49
N ARG A 87 -10.97 -4.24 9.06
CA ARG A 87 -11.73 -3.15 8.45
C ARG A 87 -10.96 -1.84 8.58
N LEU A 88 -11.58 -0.75 8.11
CA LEU A 88 -11.07 0.60 8.28
C LEU A 88 -10.86 0.90 9.77
N CYS A 89 -9.65 1.31 10.13
CA CYS A 89 -9.23 1.53 11.51
C CYS A 89 -9.68 2.86 12.14
N GLY A 90 -10.56 3.62 11.46
CA GLY A 90 -11.11 4.88 11.97
C GLY A 90 -10.14 6.07 12.06
N LYS A 91 -8.82 5.88 11.91
CA LYS A 91 -7.79 6.94 12.01
C LYS A 91 -8.03 8.11 11.06
N CYS A 92 -8.47 7.85 9.83
CA CYS A 92 -8.81 8.93 8.90
C CYS A 92 -10.07 9.70 9.35
N GLU A 93 -10.99 9.06 10.06
CA GLU A 93 -12.26 9.66 10.50
C GLU A 93 -12.06 10.56 11.69
N SER A 94 -11.28 10.11 12.67
CA SER A 94 -10.86 10.99 13.77
C SER A 94 -10.12 12.23 13.26
N GLN A 95 -9.25 12.09 12.25
CA GLN A 95 -8.55 13.23 11.67
C GLN A 95 -9.45 14.22 10.93
N LEU A 96 -10.48 13.75 10.21
CA LEU A 96 -11.42 14.65 9.53
C LEU A 96 -12.37 15.33 10.50
N MET A 97 -12.86 14.62 11.53
CA MET A 97 -13.71 15.23 12.56
C MET A 97 -13.02 16.42 13.24
N ILE A 98 -11.72 16.28 13.55
CA ILE A 98 -10.91 17.39 14.12
C ILE A 98 -10.82 18.56 13.13
N ALA A 99 -10.67 18.29 11.84
CA ALA A 99 -10.53 19.33 10.83
C ALA A 99 -11.86 20.10 10.60
N ASP A 100 -13.00 19.41 10.60
CA ASP A 100 -14.32 20.03 10.40
C ASP A 100 -14.72 20.98 11.54
N GLU A 101 -14.25 20.74 12.77
CA GLU A 101 -14.55 21.60 13.93
C GLU A 101 -13.67 22.87 14.03
N ILE A 102 -12.54 22.92 13.31
CA ILE A 102 -11.61 24.05 13.36
C ILE A 102 -11.90 25.02 12.21
N VAL A 103 -12.52 26.15 12.56
CA VAL A 103 -12.76 27.27 11.62
C VAL A 103 -11.44 27.73 10.98
N GLY A 104 -11.36 27.63 9.66
CA GLY A 104 -10.18 28.01 8.87
C GLY A 104 -9.26 26.86 8.48
N SER A 105 -9.56 25.62 8.88
CA SER A 105 -8.83 24.44 8.40
C SER A 105 -9.20 24.14 6.93
N CYS A 106 -8.18 23.96 6.08
CA CYS A 106 -8.39 23.69 4.66
C CYS A 106 -8.62 22.18 4.44
N VAL A 107 -9.88 21.75 4.48
CA VAL A 107 -10.26 20.34 4.28
C VAL A 107 -10.19 19.88 2.81
N TRP A 108 -10.13 20.83 1.87
CA TRP A 108 -10.26 20.57 0.43
C TRP A 108 -8.98 20.76 -0.41
N CYS A 109 -7.90 21.31 0.16
CA CYS A 109 -6.64 21.38 -0.57
C CYS A 109 -5.93 20.02 -0.50
N LYS A 110 -5.68 19.44 -1.68
CA LYS A 110 -4.94 18.20 -1.85
C LYS A 110 -3.45 18.48 -1.63
N LEU A 111 -3.01 18.60 -0.37
CA LEU A 111 -1.58 18.81 -0.02
C LEU A 111 -0.88 19.88 -0.90
N GLY A 112 -1.56 20.98 -1.24
CA GLY A 112 -0.98 22.06 -2.04
C GLY A 112 -1.08 21.92 -3.57
N GLU A 113 -1.61 20.82 -4.11
CA GLU A 113 -1.88 20.69 -5.55
C GLU A 113 -3.23 21.32 -5.91
N GLY A 114 -3.25 22.65 -5.99
CA GLY A 114 -4.41 23.43 -6.45
C GLY A 114 -4.55 24.75 -5.70
N PHE A 115 -3.92 25.81 -6.21
CA PHE A 115 -4.12 27.19 -5.73
C PHE A 115 -5.53 27.69 -6.10
N ALA A 116 -6.53 27.35 -5.30
CA ALA A 116 -7.81 28.05 -5.24
C ALA A 116 -8.60 27.65 -3.98
N CYS A 117 -8.01 27.79 -2.78
CA CYS A 117 -8.81 27.80 -1.56
C CYS A 117 -9.45 29.18 -1.45
N GLY A 118 -10.55 29.40 -2.17
CA GLY A 118 -11.48 30.48 -1.87
C GLY A 118 -12.04 30.21 -0.48
N ARG A 119 -11.52 30.90 0.53
CA ARG A 119 -12.26 31.04 1.79
C ARG A 119 -13.62 31.61 1.42
N TYR A 120 -14.68 30.92 1.79
CA TYR A 120 -16.03 31.48 1.79
C TYR A 120 -15.96 32.83 2.52
N ALA A 121 -16.49 33.87 1.87
CA ALA A 121 -16.90 35.10 2.54
C ALA A 121 -18.05 34.78 3.50
#